data_AF-A0AAD5PE26-F1
#
_entry.id   AF-A0AAD5PE26-F1
#
_cell.length_a   1.000
_cell.length_b   1.000
_cell.length_c   1.000
_cell.angle_alpha   90.00
_cell.angle_beta   90.00
_cell.angle_gamma   90.00
#
_symmetry.space_group_name_H-M   'P 1'
#
loop_
_entity.id
_entity.type
_entity.pdbx_description
1 polymer ?
#
loop_
_entity_poly.entity_id
_entity_poly.type
_entity_poly.pdbx_seq_one_letter_code
_entity_poly.pdbx_strand_id
1 'polypeptide(L)'
;MSNRIKLSIHLCPEFGWTNTTSSNPMDTSKTVFGPGSVLKGFVRIHNPASLPLLNQDPKPDRLRIIFHASETFIGIPSSDLYPSEQRYQHEQFFGSQRILWTNKDNSIPLEDGIEFQFTIQLPMVQFPASMEIDNFYKCKFRLSAYLEGACRATNNDNDRSLVAEALFPIHYRPHIKTRAIKQHHHQDGAVTTCQHQHRYILETMDKQRQKKFRVQLNALEYIAGDTIEPLIHQPPSHEIHMQLFREFIIHPSSREGSRSSNKKKKTFQQLIVNGNEGHPLLELPDDLIPSYSFGRMVSVTYKLRISFHPKDTGTGGISGLLLNSLKSSNVVSLPDIPIQIGTLAYGLRPSDELQVYTEFKTMFQRQKQRDNEENEEEEELPPLPVPKYVSSVEYKDALPVYEDYELPPYQEVF
;
A
#
# COMPACT_ATOMS: atom_id res chain seq x y z
N MET A 1 0.66 -22.16 31.70
CA MET A 1 0.94 -20.83 31.11
C MET A 1 2.44 -20.61 31.12
N SER A 2 3.03 -20.05 30.06
CA SER A 2 4.49 -19.87 29.98
C SER A 2 4.94 -18.78 30.97
N ASN A 3 5.78 -19.16 31.93
CA ASN A 3 6.37 -18.29 32.97
C ASN A 3 7.53 -17.44 32.42
N ARG A 4 7.30 -16.74 31.30
CA ARG A 4 8.32 -15.91 30.65
C ARG A 4 7.89 -14.45 30.63
N ILE A 5 8.87 -13.55 30.69
CA ILE A 5 8.63 -12.13 30.44
C ILE A 5 8.02 -11.99 29.05
N LYS A 6 7.01 -11.13 28.93
CA LYS A 6 6.45 -10.76 27.63
C LYS A 6 6.61 -9.28 27.40
N LEU A 7 6.77 -8.91 26.14
CA LEU A 7 6.71 -7.53 25.71
C LEU A 7 5.39 -7.28 24.98
N SER A 8 4.95 -6.03 24.99
CA SER A 8 3.89 -5.55 24.11
C SER A 8 4.20 -4.13 23.67
N ILE A 9 3.84 -3.79 22.43
CA ILE A 9 3.99 -2.45 21.87
C ILE A 9 2.58 -1.88 21.73
N HIS A 10 2.37 -0.66 22.22
CA HIS A 10 1.10 0.05 22.14
C HIS A 10 1.33 1.41 21.48
N LEU A 11 0.50 1.74 20.50
CA LEU A 11 0.48 3.07 19.88
C LEU A 11 -0.60 3.93 20.53
N CYS A 12 -0.31 5.23 20.67
CA CYS A 12 -1.30 6.21 21.09
C CYS A 12 -2.31 6.43 19.95
N PRO A 13 -3.62 6.46 20.22
CA PRO A 13 -4.66 6.52 19.19
C PRO A 13 -4.71 7.86 18.44
N GLU A 14 -4.14 8.92 19.01
CA GLU A 14 -4.20 10.30 18.48
C GLU A 14 -3.37 10.52 17.22
N PHE A 15 -2.51 9.57 16.85
CA PHE A 15 -1.54 9.76 15.77
C PHE A 15 -1.77 8.73 14.66
N GLY A 16 -2.41 9.17 13.57
CA GLY A 16 -2.68 8.40 12.36
C GLY A 16 -4.08 8.65 11.79
N TRP A 17 -4.37 8.09 10.63
CA TRP A 17 -5.69 8.15 10.02
C TRP A 17 -6.44 6.85 10.25
N THR A 18 -7.67 6.93 10.74
CA THR A 18 -8.54 5.76 10.84
C THR A 18 -9.20 5.53 9.48
N ASN A 19 -9.02 4.33 8.90
CA ASN A 19 -9.90 3.91 7.81
C ASN A 19 -11.29 3.68 8.41
N THR A 20 -12.24 4.55 8.08
CA THR A 20 -13.57 4.71 8.68
C THR A 20 -14.56 3.55 8.47
N THR A 21 -14.10 2.36 8.08
CA THR A 21 -14.98 1.19 7.87
C THR A 21 -15.14 0.30 9.10
N SER A 22 -14.52 0.65 10.24
CA SER A 22 -14.67 -0.08 11.50
C SER A 22 -15.75 0.54 12.37
N SER A 23 -16.81 -0.21 12.67
CA SER A 23 -17.77 0.15 13.72
C SER A 23 -17.18 0.15 15.14
N ASN A 24 -15.95 -0.35 15.31
CA ASN A 24 -15.22 -0.32 16.57
C ASN A 24 -14.06 0.69 16.53
N PRO A 25 -14.17 1.85 17.21
CA PRO A 25 -13.15 2.89 17.25
C PRO A 25 -11.91 2.52 18.09
N MET A 26 -11.93 1.43 18.86
CA MET A 26 -10.77 0.97 19.65
C MET A 26 -9.83 0.02 18.89
N ASP A 27 -10.14 -0.34 17.65
CA ASP A 27 -9.29 -1.23 16.86
C ASP A 27 -8.09 -0.47 16.23
N THR A 28 -7.04 -0.27 17.03
CA THR A 28 -5.79 0.38 16.58
C THR A 28 -5.05 -0.41 15.50
N SER A 29 -5.45 -1.66 15.21
CA SER A 29 -4.90 -2.43 14.09
C SER A 29 -5.24 -1.81 12.73
N LYS A 30 -6.20 -0.87 12.68
CA LYS A 30 -6.63 -0.17 11.46
C LYS A 30 -6.07 1.24 11.31
N THR A 31 -5.21 1.69 12.23
CA THR A 31 -4.57 3.00 12.10
C THR A 31 -3.57 2.98 10.94
N VAL A 32 -3.73 3.91 10.01
CA VAL A 32 -2.90 4.07 8.83
C VAL A 32 -1.94 5.24 9.01
N PHE A 33 -0.70 5.05 8.58
CA PHE A 33 0.36 6.05 8.63
C PHE A 33 0.83 6.35 7.20
N GLY A 34 1.25 7.58 6.94
CA GLY A 34 1.78 8.00 5.65
C GLY A 34 3.07 8.81 5.79
N PRO A 35 3.61 9.33 4.66
CA PRO A 35 4.68 10.32 4.69
C PRO A 35 4.45 11.41 5.76
N GLY A 36 5.50 11.76 6.51
CA GLY A 36 5.44 12.81 7.54
C GLY A 36 4.69 12.45 8.83
N SER A 37 4.04 11.28 8.92
CA SER A 37 3.32 10.90 10.13
C SER A 37 4.24 10.71 11.35
N VAL A 38 3.69 10.92 12.55
CA VAL A 38 4.36 10.64 13.81
C VAL A 38 3.79 9.37 14.43
N LEU A 39 4.65 8.44 14.86
CA LEU A 39 4.26 7.26 15.63
C LEU A 39 4.66 7.50 17.09
N LYS A 40 3.67 7.66 17.96
CA LYS A 40 3.89 7.78 19.41
C LYS A 40 3.31 6.56 20.12
N GLY A 41 4.04 6.04 21.10
CA GLY A 41 3.61 4.84 21.80
C GLY A 41 4.52 4.50 22.97
N PHE A 42 4.33 3.30 23.51
CA PHE A 42 5.17 2.74 24.56
C PHE A 42 5.34 1.24 24.41
N VAL A 43 6.45 0.74 24.95
CA VAL A 43 6.71 -0.69 25.12
C VAL A 43 6.41 -1.04 26.57
N ARG A 44 5.47 -1.96 26.81
CA ARG A 44 5.13 -2.45 28.14
C ARG A 44 5.75 -3.81 28.39
N ILE A 45 6.40 -3.95 29.54
CA ILE A 45 6.99 -5.21 30.02
C ILE A 45 5.98 -5.88 30.96
N HIS A 46 5.64 -7.13 30.63
CA HIS A 46 4.77 -7.97 31.45
C HIS A 46 5.64 -9.01 32.16
N ASN A 47 5.76 -8.86 33.47
CA ASN A 47 6.53 -9.77 34.31
C ASN A 47 5.57 -10.60 35.17
N PRO A 48 5.51 -11.93 34.99
CA PRO A 48 4.65 -12.75 35.84
C PRO A 48 5.06 -12.58 37.32
N ALA A 49 4.09 -12.23 38.17
CA ALA A 49 4.28 -11.91 39.59
C ALA A 49 5.03 -12.99 40.41
N SER A 50 5.17 -14.20 39.87
CA SER A 50 5.86 -15.34 40.48
C SER A 50 7.36 -15.43 40.17
N LEU A 51 7.95 -14.53 39.37
CA LEU A 51 9.37 -14.59 38.99
C LEU A 51 10.16 -13.31 39.36
N PRO A 52 11.02 -13.39 40.39
CA PRO A 52 12.06 -12.40 40.61
C PRO A 52 13.01 -12.38 39.41
N LEU A 53 13.17 -11.23 38.77
CA LEU A 53 13.99 -11.05 37.57
C LEU A 53 15.47 -11.37 37.78
N LEU A 54 15.94 -11.33 39.03
CA LEU A 54 17.31 -11.72 39.37
C LEU A 54 17.63 -13.19 39.03
N ASN A 55 16.61 -14.04 38.93
CA ASN A 55 16.78 -15.48 38.69
C ASN A 55 16.64 -15.87 37.22
N GLN A 56 16.46 -14.90 36.31
CA GLN A 56 16.44 -15.18 34.88
C GLN A 56 17.87 -15.19 34.32
N ASP A 57 18.16 -16.23 33.54
CA ASP A 57 19.36 -16.32 32.72
C ASP A 57 18.90 -16.39 31.25
N PRO A 58 19.14 -15.34 30.44
CA PRO A 58 19.97 -14.17 30.73
C PRO A 58 19.25 -13.10 31.57
N LYS A 59 20.01 -12.37 32.40
CA LYS A 59 19.47 -11.24 33.16
C LYS A 59 19.16 -10.08 32.19
N PRO A 60 17.91 -9.59 32.12
CA PRO A 60 17.58 -8.48 31.23
C PRO A 60 18.31 -7.21 31.62
N ASP A 61 18.96 -6.57 30.65
CA ASP A 61 19.78 -5.38 30.86
C ASP A 61 19.56 -4.28 29.81
N ARG A 62 18.80 -4.55 28.77
CA ARG A 62 18.57 -3.59 27.69
C ARG A 62 17.22 -3.81 27.03
N LEU A 63 16.46 -2.72 26.88
CA LEU A 63 15.26 -2.68 26.04
C LEU A 63 15.53 -1.79 24.85
N ARG A 64 15.34 -2.34 23.65
CA ARG A 64 15.50 -1.64 22.38
C ARG A 64 14.24 -1.74 21.56
N ILE A 65 13.90 -0.65 20.86
CA ILE A 65 12.88 -0.65 19.82
C ILE A 65 13.53 -0.37 18.45
N ILE A 66 13.04 -1.05 17.42
CA ILE A 66 13.45 -0.90 16.04
C ILE A 66 12.22 -0.61 15.21
N PHE A 67 12.31 0.36 14.32
CA PHE A 67 11.35 0.60 13.26
C PHE A 67 12.02 0.35 11.92
N HIS A 68 11.53 -0.65 11.19
CA HIS A 68 12.10 -1.06 9.92
C HIS A 68 11.00 -1.23 8.88
N ALA A 69 11.41 -1.06 7.63
CA ALA A 69 10.56 -1.29 6.47
C ALA A 69 11.34 -2.01 5.38
N SER A 70 10.65 -2.91 4.69
CA SER A 70 11.25 -3.73 3.65
C SER A 70 10.24 -4.18 2.60
N GLU A 71 10.75 -4.41 1.40
CA GLU A 71 10.08 -5.04 0.28
C GLU A 71 10.69 -6.43 0.06
N THR A 72 9.83 -7.43 -0.09
CA THR A 72 10.21 -8.79 -0.43
C THR A 72 9.40 -9.26 -1.61
N PHE A 73 10.07 -9.75 -2.64
CA PHE A 73 9.46 -10.43 -3.78
C PHE A 73 9.94 -11.88 -3.79
N ILE A 74 9.00 -12.81 -3.83
CA ILE A 74 9.21 -14.24 -3.97
C ILE A 74 8.75 -14.57 -5.38
N GLY A 75 9.68 -14.92 -6.27
CA GLY A 75 9.40 -15.19 -7.68
C GLY A 75 8.15 -16.05 -7.88
N ILE A 76 7.26 -15.62 -8.79
CA ILE A 76 6.08 -16.40 -9.15
C ILE A 76 6.56 -17.75 -9.67
N PRO A 77 6.10 -18.89 -9.11
CA PRO A 77 6.43 -20.20 -9.67
C PRO A 77 5.90 -20.23 -11.10
N SER A 78 6.80 -20.13 -12.08
CA SER A 78 6.44 -20.34 -13.47
C SER A 78 6.05 -21.79 -13.61
N SER A 79 4.78 -22.04 -13.87
CA SER A 79 4.25 -23.33 -14.26
C SER A 79 5.07 -23.85 -15.46
N ASP A 80 5.73 -24.99 -15.20
CA ASP A 80 5.93 -26.14 -16.09
C ASP A 80 7.28 -26.41 -16.74
N LEU A 81 8.34 -25.59 -16.64
CA LEU A 81 9.61 -25.96 -17.30
C LEU A 81 10.88 -25.99 -16.46
N TYR A 82 11.07 -25.17 -15.43
CA TYR A 82 12.26 -25.28 -14.56
C TYR A 82 12.00 -24.77 -13.13
N PRO A 83 11.92 -25.65 -12.10
CA PRO A 83 11.78 -25.26 -10.70
C PRO A 83 13.04 -24.61 -10.09
N SER A 84 14.10 -24.36 -10.87
CA SER A 84 15.43 -24.09 -10.34
C SER A 84 15.78 -22.63 -10.01
N GLU A 85 14.90 -21.65 -10.24
CA GLU A 85 15.19 -20.25 -9.85
C GLU A 85 13.98 -19.56 -9.24
N GLN A 86 13.56 -19.98 -8.03
CA GLN A 86 12.78 -19.08 -7.17
C GLN A 86 13.66 -17.88 -6.81
N ARG A 87 13.44 -16.76 -7.50
CA ARG A 87 14.14 -15.51 -7.22
C ARG A 87 13.54 -14.89 -5.98
N TYR A 88 14.19 -15.12 -4.84
CA TYR A 88 13.94 -14.39 -3.61
C TYR A 88 14.69 -13.05 -3.68
N GLN A 89 13.95 -11.96 -3.71
CA GLN A 89 14.49 -10.60 -3.64
C GLN A 89 14.00 -9.94 -2.36
N HIS A 90 14.95 -9.40 -1.60
CA HIS A 90 14.66 -8.65 -0.39
C HIS A 90 15.45 -7.34 -0.41
N GLU A 91 14.73 -6.25 -0.20
CA GLU A 91 15.29 -4.91 -0.02
C GLU A 91 14.73 -4.27 1.24
N GLN A 92 15.63 -3.93 2.14
CA GLN A 92 15.29 -3.11 3.29
C GLN A 92 15.36 -1.63 2.87
N PHE A 93 14.28 -0.90 3.10
CA PHE A 93 14.25 0.55 2.88
C PHE A 93 15.08 1.24 3.98
N PHE A 94 14.75 0.95 5.23
CA PHE A 94 15.42 1.51 6.41
C PHE A 94 15.31 0.58 7.62
N GLY A 95 16.15 0.84 8.62
CA GLY A 95 16.09 0.25 9.95
C GLY A 95 16.60 1.26 10.97
N SER A 96 15.70 1.92 11.67
CA SER A 96 16.03 2.90 12.72
C SER A 96 15.82 2.25 14.09
N GLN A 97 16.72 2.49 15.04
CA GLN A 97 16.64 1.89 16.38
C GLN A 97 16.85 2.91 17.48
N ARG A 98 16.26 2.65 18.64
CA ARG A 98 16.48 3.40 19.88
C ARG A 98 16.54 2.47 21.07
N ILE A 99 17.48 2.73 21.96
CA ILE A 99 17.52 2.08 23.27
C ILE A 99 16.57 2.86 24.18
N LEU A 100 15.55 2.16 24.70
CA LEU A 100 14.54 2.74 25.58
C LEU A 100 14.96 2.63 27.05
N TRP A 101 15.73 1.60 27.38
CA TRP A 101 16.20 1.36 28.74
C TRP A 101 17.50 0.55 28.74
N THR A 102 18.35 0.82 29.72
CA THR A 102 19.56 0.06 30.03
C THR A 102 19.70 -0.07 31.54
N ASN A 103 20.01 -1.25 32.03
CA ASN A 103 20.25 -1.52 33.43
C ASN A 103 21.68 -1.15 33.81
N LYS A 104 21.96 0.15 34.02
CA LYS A 104 23.31 0.62 34.39
C LYS A 104 23.65 0.38 35.87
N ASP A 105 22.65 0.44 36.75
CA ASP A 105 22.91 0.51 38.20
C ASP A 105 22.23 -0.60 39.01
N ASN A 106 21.70 -1.66 38.37
CA ASN A 106 20.87 -2.69 39.03
C ASN A 106 19.67 -2.11 39.82
N SER A 107 19.28 -0.86 39.56
CA SER A 107 18.48 -0.05 40.49
C SER A 107 16.99 -0.03 40.16
N ILE A 108 16.59 -0.42 38.95
CA ILE A 108 15.18 -0.45 38.57
C ILE A 108 14.71 -1.91 38.61
N PRO A 109 13.96 -2.32 39.65
CA PRO A 109 13.21 -3.56 39.57
C PRO A 109 12.21 -3.41 38.42
N LEU A 110 12.21 -4.34 37.44
CA LEU A 110 11.12 -4.32 36.48
C LEU A 110 9.85 -4.84 37.15
N GLU A 111 9.09 -3.92 37.74
CA GLU A 111 7.72 -4.16 38.14
C GLU A 111 6.88 -4.56 36.91
N ASP A 112 5.83 -5.33 37.16
CA ASP A 112 4.87 -5.67 36.12
C ASP A 112 4.18 -4.40 35.62
N GLY A 113 4.10 -4.23 34.30
CA GLY A 113 3.42 -3.10 33.69
C GLY A 113 4.27 -1.84 33.51
N ILE A 114 5.59 -1.87 33.71
CA ILE A 114 6.44 -0.72 33.37
C ILE A 114 6.36 -0.43 31.87
N GLU A 115 6.24 0.87 31.56
CA GLU A 115 6.10 1.40 30.20
C GLU A 115 7.29 2.26 29.82
N PHE A 116 7.80 2.02 28.61
CA PHE A 116 8.88 2.81 28.03
C PHE A 116 8.41 3.52 26.78
N GLN A 117 8.28 4.84 26.86
CA GLN A 117 7.73 5.65 25.79
C GLN A 117 8.71 5.80 24.62
N PHE A 118 8.14 5.91 23.41
CA PHE A 118 8.87 6.26 22.20
C PHE A 118 8.05 7.20 21.33
N THR A 119 8.75 7.98 20.50
CA THR A 119 8.16 8.79 19.44
C THR A 119 9.06 8.70 18.21
N ILE A 120 8.47 8.42 17.05
CA ILE A 120 9.14 8.28 15.76
C ILE A 120 8.49 9.24 14.78
N GLN A 121 9.28 10.05 14.08
CA GLN A 121 8.80 10.87 12.97
C GLN A 121 9.18 10.23 11.64
N LEU A 122 8.19 10.01 10.76
CA LEU A 122 8.42 9.53 9.41
C LEU A 122 8.93 10.67 8.51
N PRO A 123 9.82 10.39 7.55
CA PRO A 123 10.24 11.39 6.59
C PRO A 123 9.11 11.72 5.59
N MET A 124 9.22 12.87 4.93
CA MET A 124 8.38 13.26 3.78
C MET A 124 8.82 12.51 2.51
N VAL A 125 8.81 11.18 2.57
CA VAL A 125 9.18 10.28 1.47
C VAL A 125 8.08 9.23 1.27
N GLN A 126 7.69 9.02 0.01
CA GLN A 126 6.72 7.99 -0.37
C GLN A 126 7.38 6.63 -0.52
N PHE A 127 6.84 5.66 0.19
CA PHE A 127 7.14 4.24 0.03
C PHE A 127 5.93 3.49 -0.56
N PRO A 128 6.11 2.26 -1.07
CA PRO A 128 4.98 1.42 -1.44
C PRO A 128 4.07 1.17 -0.22
N ALA A 129 2.77 1.00 -0.45
CA ALA A 129 1.84 0.73 0.65
C ALA A 129 2.18 -0.60 1.35
N SER A 130 1.88 -0.71 2.65
CA SER A 130 1.92 -1.99 3.36
C SER A 130 0.94 -2.96 2.70
N MET A 131 1.44 -4.04 2.12
CA MET A 131 0.60 -5.04 1.45
C MET A 131 1.27 -6.41 1.39
N GLU A 132 0.45 -7.45 1.28
CA GLU A 132 0.86 -8.83 1.08
C GLU A 132 -0.03 -9.43 -0.01
N ILE A 133 0.58 -9.87 -1.12
CA ILE A 133 -0.13 -10.37 -2.30
C ILE A 133 0.29 -11.81 -2.55
N ASP A 134 -0.68 -12.74 -2.41
CA ASP A 134 -0.63 -14.15 -2.83
C ASP A 134 0.74 -14.83 -2.66
N ASN A 135 1.41 -14.53 -1.54
CA ASN A 135 2.75 -14.97 -1.17
C ASN A 135 3.91 -14.58 -2.10
N PHE A 136 3.70 -13.88 -3.22
CA PHE A 136 4.77 -13.48 -4.13
C PHE A 136 5.33 -12.08 -3.86
N TYR A 137 4.58 -11.21 -3.17
CA TYR A 137 5.05 -9.86 -2.85
C TYR A 137 4.60 -9.43 -1.45
N LYS A 138 5.52 -8.81 -0.71
CA LYS A 138 5.29 -8.30 0.64
C LYS A 138 6.02 -6.97 0.83
N CYS A 139 5.28 -5.90 1.12
CA CYS A 139 5.83 -4.65 1.62
C CYS A 139 5.41 -4.50 3.09
N LYS A 140 6.37 -4.48 4.01
CA LYS A 140 6.10 -4.51 5.45
C LYS A 140 6.79 -3.37 6.17
N PHE A 141 6.04 -2.70 7.04
CA PHE A 141 6.52 -1.75 8.03
C PHE A 141 6.23 -2.34 9.40
N ARG A 142 7.21 -2.32 10.32
CA ARG A 142 7.06 -3.00 11.61
C ARG A 142 7.88 -2.34 12.69
N LEU A 143 7.28 -2.22 13.87
CA LEU A 143 7.98 -1.98 15.13
C LEU A 143 8.35 -3.32 15.76
N SER A 144 9.58 -3.44 16.21
CA SER A 144 10.08 -4.61 16.92
C SER A 144 10.75 -4.15 18.20
N ALA A 145 10.30 -4.67 19.33
CA ALA A 145 10.90 -4.43 20.64
C ALA A 145 11.64 -5.68 21.09
N TYR A 146 12.87 -5.51 21.57
CA TYR A 146 13.76 -6.56 22.02
C TYR A 146 14.19 -6.26 23.45
N LEU A 147 13.89 -7.18 24.36
CA LEU A 147 14.48 -7.21 25.69
C LEU A 147 15.65 -8.18 25.62
N GLU A 148 16.83 -7.65 25.83
CA GLU A 148 18.11 -8.33 25.70
C GLU A 148 18.75 -8.43 27.10
N GLY A 149 19.55 -9.47 27.30
CA GLY A 149 20.37 -9.64 28.48
C GLY A 149 21.78 -10.06 28.13
N ALA A 150 22.76 -9.62 28.91
CA ALA A 150 24.15 -10.02 28.73
C ALA A 150 24.32 -11.53 28.93
N CYS A 151 24.98 -12.19 27.97
CA CYS A 151 25.42 -13.57 28.12
C CYS A 151 26.58 -13.63 29.12
N ARG A 152 26.44 -14.39 30.21
CA ARG A 152 27.56 -14.59 31.15
C ARG A 152 28.72 -15.40 30.56
N ALA A 153 28.47 -16.14 29.48
CA ALA A 153 29.43 -17.08 28.89
C ALA A 153 30.51 -16.41 28.03
N THR A 154 30.29 -15.19 27.55
CA THR A 154 31.18 -14.49 26.61
C THR A 154 31.54 -13.12 27.17
N ASN A 155 32.83 -12.83 27.33
CA ASN A 155 33.32 -11.49 27.74
C ASN A 155 33.14 -10.42 26.63
N ASN A 156 32.25 -10.65 25.68
CA ASN A 156 32.06 -9.81 24.51
C ASN A 156 30.73 -9.08 24.66
N ASP A 157 30.76 -7.78 24.94
CA ASP A 157 29.57 -6.93 25.17
C ASP A 157 28.56 -6.92 23.99
N ASN A 158 28.99 -7.42 22.83
CA ASN A 158 28.18 -7.55 21.63
C ASN A 158 27.32 -8.81 21.61
N ASP A 159 27.61 -9.81 22.44
CA ASP A 159 26.90 -11.08 22.48
C ASP A 159 25.78 -11.02 23.53
N ARG A 160 24.62 -10.54 23.08
CA ARG A 160 23.41 -10.43 23.91
C ARG A 160 22.41 -11.50 23.54
N SER A 161 21.82 -12.12 24.55
CA SER A 161 20.74 -13.08 24.36
C SER A 161 19.37 -12.41 24.41
N LEU A 162 18.48 -12.88 23.55
CA LEU A 162 17.10 -12.42 23.49
C LEU A 162 16.30 -13.01 24.66
N VAL A 163 15.80 -12.14 25.55
CA VAL A 163 14.93 -12.54 26.66
C VAL A 163 13.47 -12.55 26.22
N ALA A 164 13.04 -11.50 25.53
CA ALA A 164 11.68 -11.38 25.01
C ALA A 164 11.63 -10.47 23.76
N GLU A 165 10.67 -10.73 22.89
CA GLU A 165 10.40 -9.93 21.68
C GLU A 165 8.92 -9.56 21.62
N ALA A 166 8.64 -8.36 21.11
CA ALA A 166 7.31 -7.99 20.62
C ALA A 166 7.40 -7.42 19.21
N LEU A 167 6.41 -7.75 18.40
CA LEU A 167 6.30 -7.34 17.01
C LEU A 167 4.97 -6.61 16.83
N PHE A 168 4.99 -5.45 16.19
CA PHE A 168 3.80 -4.67 15.92
C PHE A 168 3.81 -4.19 14.46
N PRO A 169 2.89 -4.67 13.61
CA PRO A 169 2.82 -4.26 12.22
C PRO A 169 2.35 -2.80 12.11
N ILE A 170 2.89 -2.08 11.15
CA ILE A 170 2.48 -0.72 10.81
C ILE A 170 1.84 -0.74 9.41
N HIS A 171 0.63 -0.21 9.31
CA HIS A 171 -0.06 -0.05 8.04
C HIS A 171 0.34 1.28 7.41
N TYR A 172 1.28 1.25 6.47
CA TYR A 172 1.72 2.42 5.74
C TYR A 172 0.90 2.60 4.46
N ARG A 173 0.50 3.83 4.15
CA ARG A 173 -0.22 4.20 2.92
C ARG A 173 0.45 5.44 2.30
N PRO A 174 0.88 5.38 1.03
CA PRO A 174 1.45 6.54 0.33
C PRO A 174 0.38 7.62 0.13
N HIS A 175 0.79 8.84 -0.21
CA HIS A 175 -0.09 9.94 -0.59
C HIS A 175 -0.21 9.97 -2.12
N ILE A 176 -1.19 9.23 -2.65
CA ILE A 176 -1.54 9.20 -4.06
C ILE A 176 -2.70 10.15 -4.26
N LYS A 177 -2.44 11.23 -4.99
CA LYS A 177 -3.45 12.24 -5.31
C LYS A 177 -4.60 11.60 -6.10
N THR A 178 -5.82 11.99 -5.75
CA THR A 178 -7.01 11.72 -6.55
C THR A 178 -7.52 13.04 -7.11
N ARG A 179 -7.20 13.30 -8.38
CA ARG A 179 -7.69 14.43 -9.15
C ARG A 179 -9.09 14.08 -9.63
N ALA A 180 -10.10 14.39 -8.84
CA ALA A 180 -11.42 14.60 -9.44
C ALA A 180 -12.18 15.71 -8.73
N ILE A 181 -12.73 16.60 -9.55
CA ILE A 181 -13.86 17.45 -9.21
C ILE A 181 -15.06 16.51 -9.36
N LYS A 182 -15.48 15.82 -8.28
CA LYS A 182 -16.75 15.08 -8.31
C LYS A 182 -17.88 16.09 -8.53
N GLN A 183 -18.63 15.96 -9.63
CA GLN A 183 -19.93 16.60 -9.70
C GLN A 183 -20.86 15.83 -8.76
N HIS A 184 -21.23 16.43 -7.62
CA HIS A 184 -22.36 15.93 -6.85
C HIS A 184 -23.62 16.01 -7.72
N HIS A 185 -24.25 14.86 -7.98
CA HIS A 185 -25.64 14.84 -8.41
C HIS A 185 -26.50 15.15 -7.18
N HIS A 186 -26.74 16.43 -6.93
CA HIS A 186 -27.88 16.82 -6.10
C HIS A 186 -29.15 16.46 -6.88
N GLN A 187 -30.01 15.64 -6.28
CA GLN A 187 -31.34 15.31 -6.80
C GLN A 187 -32.32 16.51 -6.80
N ASP A 188 -31.90 17.68 -6.30
CA ASP A 188 -32.73 18.89 -6.27
C ASP A 188 -32.20 19.97 -7.22
N GLY A 189 -32.63 19.90 -8.48
CA GLY A 189 -33.17 21.04 -9.24
C GLY A 189 -32.36 22.32 -9.50
N ALA A 190 -31.14 22.50 -9.00
CA ALA A 190 -30.36 23.72 -9.22
C ALA A 190 -28.97 23.41 -9.80
N VAL A 191 -28.84 23.69 -11.10
CA VAL A 191 -27.61 23.51 -11.87
C VAL A 191 -26.67 24.68 -11.60
N THR A 192 -25.65 24.47 -10.76
CA THR A 192 -24.48 25.35 -10.70
C THR A 192 -23.33 24.65 -11.44
N THR A 193 -23.16 24.98 -12.71
CA THR A 193 -22.07 24.46 -13.55
C THR A 193 -20.73 25.10 -13.19
N CYS A 194 -19.86 24.34 -12.52
CA CYS A 194 -18.41 24.56 -12.63
C CYS A 194 -17.87 23.74 -13.81
N GLN A 195 -17.52 24.43 -14.89
CA GLN A 195 -17.01 23.89 -16.14
C GLN A 195 -15.50 23.67 -16.07
N HIS A 196 -15.06 22.45 -15.74
CA HIS A 196 -13.80 21.90 -16.26
C HIS A 196 -13.94 20.39 -16.45
N GLN A 197 -14.73 20.02 -17.46
CA GLN A 197 -15.06 18.64 -17.82
C GLN A 197 -13.96 18.01 -18.68
N HIS A 198 -12.98 17.34 -18.07
CA HIS A 198 -12.20 16.33 -18.80
C HIS A 198 -13.03 15.03 -18.84
N ARG A 199 -14.04 14.99 -19.70
CA ARG A 199 -14.80 13.76 -19.98
C ARG A 199 -13.93 12.83 -20.81
N TYR A 200 -13.72 11.61 -20.33
CA TYR A 200 -13.02 10.60 -21.11
C TYR A 200 -14.03 9.86 -21.99
N ILE A 201 -13.95 10.05 -23.31
CA ILE A 201 -14.90 9.50 -24.28
C ILE A 201 -14.17 8.47 -25.14
N LEU A 202 -14.70 7.25 -25.19
CA LEU A 202 -14.27 6.20 -26.08
C LEU A 202 -15.38 5.85 -27.05
N GLU A 203 -15.00 5.64 -28.31
CA GLU A 203 -15.90 5.18 -29.35
C GLU A 203 -15.28 3.96 -30.05
N THR A 204 -16.10 2.95 -30.31
CA THR A 204 -15.72 1.83 -31.16
C THR A 204 -16.86 1.50 -32.13
N MET A 205 -16.50 0.90 -33.25
CA MET A 205 -17.42 0.53 -34.32
C MET A 205 -17.30 -0.97 -34.56
N ASP A 206 -18.42 -1.67 -34.46
CA ASP A 206 -18.53 -3.01 -35.03
C ASP A 206 -18.60 -2.86 -36.55
N LYS A 207 -17.47 -3.08 -37.22
CA LYS A 207 -17.34 -2.95 -38.68
C LYS A 207 -18.28 -3.88 -39.43
N GLN A 208 -18.64 -5.02 -38.86
CA GLN A 208 -19.50 -6.00 -39.53
C GLN A 208 -20.96 -5.56 -39.55
N ARG A 209 -21.42 -4.90 -38.48
CA ARG A 209 -22.83 -4.50 -38.30
C ARG A 209 -23.08 -3.00 -38.42
N GLN A 210 -22.02 -2.22 -38.65
CA GLN A 210 -22.06 -0.75 -38.64
C GLN A 210 -22.70 -0.19 -37.36
N LYS A 211 -22.46 -0.85 -36.22
CA LYS A 211 -22.99 -0.43 -34.92
C LYS A 211 -21.92 0.39 -34.18
N LYS A 212 -22.31 1.58 -33.74
CA LYS A 212 -21.46 2.47 -32.94
C LYS A 212 -21.72 2.25 -31.45
N PHE A 213 -20.64 2.10 -30.69
CA PHE A 213 -20.66 2.07 -29.23
C PHE A 213 -19.88 3.26 -28.72
N ARG A 214 -20.43 3.96 -27.73
CA ARG A 214 -19.79 5.11 -27.10
C ARG A 214 -19.90 4.99 -25.59
N VAL A 215 -18.76 5.18 -24.90
CA VAL A 215 -18.67 5.19 -23.45
C VAL A 215 -18.04 6.50 -23.02
N GLN A 216 -18.64 7.14 -22.02
CA GLN A 216 -18.14 8.35 -21.40
C GLN A 216 -17.98 8.14 -19.91
N LEU A 217 -16.76 8.32 -19.40
CA LEU A 217 -16.45 8.28 -17.97
C LEU A 217 -16.37 9.68 -17.40
N ASN A 218 -16.82 9.81 -16.14
CA ASN A 218 -16.75 11.05 -15.38
C ASN A 218 -15.35 11.32 -14.81
N ALA A 219 -14.59 10.26 -14.50
CA ALA A 219 -13.23 10.33 -13.97
C ALA A 219 -12.40 9.12 -14.40
N LEU A 220 -11.08 9.25 -14.29
CA LEU A 220 -10.11 8.14 -14.38
C LEU A 220 -9.39 7.88 -13.06
N GLU A 221 -9.67 8.71 -12.05
CA GLU A 221 -9.05 8.66 -10.73
C GLU A 221 -10.16 8.47 -9.69
N TYR A 222 -10.03 7.44 -8.87
CA TYR A 222 -11.01 7.02 -7.88
C TYR A 222 -10.30 6.71 -6.56
N ILE A 223 -11.03 6.65 -5.45
CA ILE A 223 -10.57 6.07 -4.19
C ILE A 223 -11.27 4.73 -3.95
N ALA A 224 -10.75 3.93 -3.00
CA ALA A 224 -11.43 2.72 -2.56
C ALA A 224 -12.85 3.04 -2.04
N GLY A 225 -13.82 2.18 -2.34
CA GLY A 225 -15.24 2.40 -1.99
C GLY A 225 -16.04 3.24 -2.99
N ASP A 226 -15.40 3.85 -3.99
CA ASP A 226 -16.13 4.63 -5.01
C ASP A 226 -16.95 3.76 -5.97
N THR A 227 -17.75 4.42 -6.80
CA THR A 227 -18.49 3.77 -7.89
C THR A 227 -18.09 4.35 -9.24
N ILE A 228 -17.89 3.48 -10.23
CA ILE A 228 -17.68 3.86 -11.63
C ILE A 228 -19.01 3.69 -12.37
N GLU A 229 -19.60 4.81 -12.77
CA GLU A 229 -20.87 4.87 -13.52
C GLU A 229 -20.65 5.56 -14.87
N PRO A 230 -20.28 4.82 -15.94
CA PRO A 230 -20.15 5.38 -17.28
C PRO A 230 -21.52 5.74 -17.90
N LEU A 231 -21.55 6.84 -18.65
CA LEU A 231 -22.62 7.09 -19.60
C LEU A 231 -22.36 6.28 -20.88
N ILE A 232 -23.23 5.31 -21.17
CA ILE A 232 -23.06 4.37 -22.28
C ILE A 232 -24.16 4.58 -23.33
N HIS A 233 -23.74 4.84 -24.57
CA HIS A 233 -24.62 4.79 -25.74
C HIS A 233 -24.30 3.55 -26.55
N GLN A 234 -25.25 2.63 -26.58
CA GLN A 234 -25.10 1.34 -27.25
C GLN A 234 -26.39 0.91 -27.96
N PRO A 235 -26.30 -0.02 -28.94
CA PRO A 235 -27.48 -0.68 -29.49
C PRO A 235 -28.21 -1.51 -28.42
N PRO A 236 -29.56 -1.56 -28.41
CA PRO A 236 -30.34 -2.28 -27.39
C PRO A 236 -30.15 -3.81 -27.43
N SER A 237 -29.57 -4.33 -28.53
CA SER A 237 -29.26 -5.74 -28.73
C SER A 237 -28.02 -6.23 -27.99
N HIS A 238 -27.41 -5.42 -27.12
CA HIS A 238 -26.21 -5.80 -26.37
C HIS A 238 -26.37 -5.57 -24.86
N GLU A 239 -25.70 -6.41 -24.09
CA GLU A 239 -25.45 -6.29 -22.66
C GLU A 239 -24.04 -5.78 -22.41
N ILE A 240 -23.90 -5.03 -21.32
CA ILE A 240 -22.64 -4.40 -20.92
C ILE A 240 -22.04 -5.26 -19.83
N HIS A 241 -20.75 -5.55 -19.98
CA HIS A 241 -19.95 -6.20 -18.96
C HIS A 241 -18.76 -5.31 -18.63
N MET A 242 -18.66 -4.92 -17.36
CA MET A 242 -17.58 -4.09 -16.82
C MET A 242 -16.73 -4.92 -15.87
N GLN A 243 -15.41 -4.86 -16.03
CA GLN A 243 -14.47 -5.59 -15.19
C GLN A 243 -13.31 -4.69 -14.81
N LEU A 244 -12.95 -4.69 -13.53
CA LEU A 244 -11.75 -4.01 -13.05
C LEU A 244 -10.64 -5.04 -12.84
N PHE A 245 -9.55 -4.87 -13.57
CA PHE A 245 -8.33 -5.64 -13.41
C PHE A 245 -7.28 -4.83 -12.67
N ARG A 246 -6.58 -5.48 -11.75
CA ARG A 246 -5.35 -5.00 -11.13
C ARG A 246 -4.17 -5.64 -11.82
N GLU A 247 -3.22 -4.82 -12.23
CA GLU A 247 -1.96 -5.27 -12.83
C GLU A 247 -0.79 -4.97 -11.91
N PHE A 248 0.03 -6.01 -11.70
CA PHE A 248 1.30 -5.93 -11.02
C PHE A 248 2.40 -5.98 -12.06
N ILE A 249 3.17 -4.90 -12.15
CA ILE A 249 4.32 -4.79 -13.05
C ILE A 249 5.56 -5.08 -12.22
N ILE A 250 6.20 -6.23 -12.47
CA ILE A 250 7.41 -6.67 -11.78
C ILE A 250 8.62 -6.12 -12.54
N HIS A 251 9.41 -5.31 -11.85
CA HIS A 251 10.62 -4.72 -12.40
C HIS A 251 11.80 -5.68 -12.25
N PRO A 252 12.66 -5.82 -13.28
CA PRO A 252 13.86 -6.62 -13.18
C PRO A 252 14.82 -5.99 -12.16
N SER A 253 15.36 -6.78 -11.24
CA SER A 253 16.38 -6.27 -10.32
C SER A 253 17.63 -5.84 -11.10
N SER A 254 18.16 -4.66 -10.80
CA SER A 254 19.44 -4.18 -11.33
C SER A 254 20.64 -5.04 -10.89
N ARG A 255 20.46 -5.98 -9.94
CA ARG A 255 21.54 -6.82 -9.38
C ARG A 255 22.16 -7.81 -10.36
N GLU A 256 21.48 -8.13 -11.46
CA GLU A 256 22.07 -8.99 -12.49
C GLU A 256 22.83 -8.09 -13.47
N GLY A 257 24.16 -7.98 -13.30
CA GLY A 257 25.11 -7.25 -14.17
C GLY A 257 25.19 -7.75 -15.63
N SER A 258 24.14 -8.40 -16.11
CA SER A 258 23.90 -8.68 -17.52
C SER A 258 23.49 -7.38 -18.20
N ARG A 259 24.40 -6.85 -19.04
CA ARG A 259 24.20 -5.73 -19.99
C ARG A 259 23.08 -5.96 -21.04
N SER A 260 22.17 -6.91 -20.82
CA SER A 260 21.02 -7.15 -21.68
C SER A 260 19.92 -6.13 -21.37
N SER A 261 19.91 -5.04 -22.13
CA SER A 261 18.91 -3.96 -22.10
C SER A 261 17.48 -4.40 -22.42
N ASN A 262 17.22 -5.69 -22.64
CA ASN A 262 15.94 -6.22 -23.13
C ASN A 262 15.19 -7.09 -22.12
N LYS A 263 15.44 -6.95 -20.81
CA LYS A 263 14.64 -7.68 -19.80
C LYS A 263 13.19 -7.19 -19.83
N LYS A 264 12.32 -7.98 -20.46
CA LYS A 264 10.88 -7.73 -20.53
C LYS A 264 10.30 -7.64 -19.12
N LYS A 265 9.61 -6.54 -18.82
CA LYS A 265 8.81 -6.40 -17.59
C LYS A 265 7.78 -7.53 -17.55
N LYS A 266 7.72 -8.26 -16.44
CA LYS A 266 6.68 -9.28 -16.24
C LYS A 266 5.45 -8.60 -15.67
N THR A 267 4.28 -8.89 -16.24
CA THR A 267 3.01 -8.34 -15.76
C THR A 267 2.12 -9.48 -15.29
N PHE A 268 1.56 -9.35 -14.10
CA PHE A 268 0.56 -10.27 -13.56
C PHE A 268 -0.76 -9.51 -13.43
N GLN A 269 -1.86 -10.10 -13.89
CA GLN A 269 -3.20 -9.48 -13.84
C GLN A 269 -4.10 -10.28 -12.90
N GLN A 270 -4.91 -9.56 -12.12
CA GLN A 270 -5.92 -10.11 -11.23
C GLN A 270 -7.26 -9.41 -11.46
N LEU A 271 -8.32 -10.19 -11.67
CA LEU A 271 -9.69 -9.65 -11.67
C LEU A 271 -10.07 -9.25 -10.25
N ILE A 272 -10.52 -8.01 -10.05
CA ILE A 272 -10.89 -7.49 -8.73
C ILE A 272 -12.39 -7.40 -8.57
N VAL A 273 -13.08 -6.86 -9.57
CA VAL A 273 -14.55 -6.72 -9.56
C VAL A 273 -15.09 -7.09 -10.92
N ASN A 274 -16.21 -7.80 -10.92
CA ASN A 274 -17.06 -7.99 -12.07
C ASN A 274 -18.36 -7.24 -11.82
N GLY A 275 -18.72 -6.33 -12.72
CA GLY A 275 -19.98 -5.58 -12.64
C GLY A 275 -21.18 -6.48 -12.89
N ASN A 276 -22.35 -6.04 -12.43
CA ASN A 276 -23.60 -6.73 -12.68
C ASN A 276 -24.00 -6.63 -14.15
N GLU A 277 -24.46 -7.73 -14.72
CA GLU A 277 -24.86 -7.79 -16.14
C GLU A 277 -25.99 -6.79 -16.41
N GLY A 278 -25.84 -6.01 -17.49
CA GLY A 278 -26.86 -5.06 -17.93
C GLY A 278 -26.95 -3.75 -17.14
N HIS A 279 -26.21 -3.60 -16.04
CA HIS A 279 -26.14 -2.36 -15.27
C HIS A 279 -24.76 -1.70 -15.46
N PRO A 280 -24.68 -0.45 -15.97
CA PRO A 280 -23.42 0.25 -16.19
C PRO A 280 -22.89 0.87 -14.88
N LEU A 281 -22.74 0.04 -13.85
CA LEU A 281 -22.32 0.47 -12.52
C LEU A 281 -21.34 -0.56 -11.96
N LEU A 282 -20.19 -0.07 -11.49
CA LEU A 282 -19.15 -0.90 -10.90
C LEU A 282 -18.73 -0.31 -9.54
N GLU A 283 -19.06 -1.02 -8.47
CA GLU A 283 -18.66 -0.65 -7.09
C GLU A 283 -17.23 -1.10 -6.83
N LEU A 284 -16.39 -0.18 -6.34
CA LEU A 284 -15.00 -0.43 -6.00
C LEU A 284 -14.90 -0.93 -4.55
N PRO A 285 -14.17 -2.02 -4.27
CA PRO A 285 -13.99 -2.49 -2.90
C PRO A 285 -13.32 -1.45 -1.99
N ASP A 286 -13.69 -1.45 -0.71
CA ASP A 286 -13.09 -0.57 0.30
C ASP A 286 -11.64 -0.94 0.65
N ASP A 287 -11.24 -2.17 0.35
CA ASP A 287 -9.91 -2.73 0.63
C ASP A 287 -8.94 -2.63 -0.57
N LEU A 288 -9.29 -1.86 -1.61
CA LEU A 288 -8.40 -1.64 -2.74
C LEU A 288 -7.05 -1.07 -2.29
N ILE A 289 -5.98 -1.69 -2.78
CA ILE A 289 -4.64 -1.14 -2.67
C ILE A 289 -4.49 0.03 -3.66
N PRO A 290 -3.69 1.05 -3.33
CA PRO A 290 -3.54 2.20 -4.21
C PRO A 290 -2.70 1.88 -5.45
N SER A 291 -2.93 2.65 -6.52
CA SER A 291 -2.06 2.67 -7.69
C SER A 291 -0.73 3.36 -7.35
N TYR A 292 0.39 2.77 -7.76
CA TYR A 292 1.71 3.41 -7.68
C TYR A 292 2.69 2.83 -8.71
N SER A 293 3.54 3.69 -9.25
CA SER A 293 4.55 3.36 -10.27
C SER A 293 6.00 3.52 -9.80
N PHE A 294 6.21 3.97 -8.56
CA PHE A 294 7.52 4.28 -8.00
C PHE A 294 8.14 3.13 -7.19
N GLY A 295 7.60 1.91 -7.27
CA GLY A 295 8.18 0.75 -6.59
C GLY A 295 9.38 0.18 -7.35
N ARG A 296 10.44 -0.21 -6.65
CA ARG A 296 11.65 -0.84 -7.22
C ARG A 296 11.41 -2.27 -7.67
N MET A 297 10.59 -3.04 -6.94
CA MET A 297 10.29 -4.42 -7.30
C MET A 297 8.96 -4.54 -8.04
N VAL A 298 7.92 -3.86 -7.55
CA VAL A 298 6.56 -3.97 -8.08
C VAL A 298 5.93 -2.60 -8.23
N SER A 299 5.18 -2.41 -9.31
CA SER A 299 4.22 -1.32 -9.47
C SER A 299 2.81 -1.88 -9.59
N VAL A 300 1.84 -1.11 -9.10
CA VAL A 300 0.42 -1.48 -9.12
C VAL A 300 -0.34 -0.49 -9.99
N THR A 301 -1.05 -1.00 -10.98
CA THR A 301 -1.91 -0.21 -11.86
C THR A 301 -3.26 -0.90 -12.04
N TYR A 302 -4.27 -0.17 -12.48
CA TYR A 302 -5.61 -0.72 -12.71
C TYR A 302 -6.08 -0.45 -14.13
N LYS A 303 -6.86 -1.39 -14.66
CA LYS A 303 -7.48 -1.30 -15.98
C LYS A 303 -8.95 -1.65 -15.90
N LEU A 304 -9.80 -0.75 -16.38
CA LEU A 304 -11.22 -1.00 -16.57
C LEU A 304 -11.43 -1.55 -17.99
N ARG A 305 -11.99 -2.75 -18.07
CA ARG A 305 -12.38 -3.38 -19.32
C ARG A 305 -13.89 -3.32 -19.46
N ILE A 306 -14.35 -2.78 -20.58
CA ILE A 306 -15.77 -2.68 -20.92
C ILE A 306 -15.97 -3.46 -22.22
N SER A 307 -16.87 -4.44 -22.16
CA SER A 307 -17.22 -5.29 -23.29
C SER A 307 -18.72 -5.34 -23.49
N PHE A 308 -19.12 -5.43 -24.76
CA PHE A 308 -20.51 -5.48 -25.19
C PHE A 308 -20.80 -6.86 -25.77
N HIS A 309 -21.71 -7.58 -25.13
CA HIS A 309 -22.10 -8.93 -25.50
C HIS A 309 -23.47 -8.90 -26.16
N PRO A 310 -23.69 -9.56 -27.31
CA PRO A 310 -25.03 -9.64 -27.89
C PRO A 310 -25.98 -10.33 -26.89
N LYS A 311 -27.15 -9.73 -26.65
CA LYS A 311 -28.19 -10.37 -25.83
C LYS A 311 -28.59 -11.69 -26.48
N ASP A 312 -28.62 -12.76 -25.70
CA ASP A 312 -29.19 -14.02 -26.19
C ASP A 312 -30.71 -13.84 -26.27
N THR A 313 -31.19 -13.41 -27.44
CA THR A 313 -32.61 -13.39 -27.74
C THR A 313 -33.03 -14.84 -27.90
N GLY A 314 -33.33 -15.50 -26.79
CA GLY A 314 -33.69 -16.91 -26.69
C GLY A 314 -34.95 -17.28 -27.48
N THR A 315 -34.86 -17.27 -28.80
CA THR A 315 -35.80 -17.99 -29.67
C THR A 315 -35.56 -19.46 -29.43
N GLY A 316 -36.30 -20.01 -28.46
CA GLY A 316 -36.30 -21.40 -27.99
C GLY A 316 -36.74 -22.38 -29.07
N GLY A 317 -35.94 -22.54 -30.11
CA GLY A 317 -36.03 -23.62 -31.08
C GLY A 317 -35.09 -24.76 -30.68
N ILE A 318 -35.65 -25.96 -30.61
CA ILE A 318 -34.99 -27.25 -30.31
C ILE A 318 -33.78 -27.59 -31.21
N SER A 319 -33.52 -26.79 -32.25
CA SER A 319 -32.34 -26.88 -33.12
C SER A 319 -31.08 -26.18 -32.56
N GLY A 320 -31.15 -25.52 -31.40
CA GLY A 320 -30.08 -24.69 -30.82
C GLY A 320 -28.96 -25.43 -30.07
N LEU A 321 -29.10 -26.74 -29.79
CA LEU A 321 -28.15 -27.47 -28.95
C LEU A 321 -26.79 -27.77 -29.60
N LEU A 322 -26.66 -27.65 -30.93
CA LEU A 322 -25.42 -27.94 -31.65
C LEU A 322 -24.69 -26.72 -32.23
N LEU A 323 -25.29 -25.52 -32.19
CA LEU A 323 -24.70 -24.29 -32.76
C LEU A 323 -24.24 -23.24 -31.75
N ASN A 324 -24.53 -23.42 -30.45
CA ASN A 324 -24.12 -22.45 -29.43
C ASN A 324 -22.60 -22.44 -29.16
N SER A 325 -21.85 -23.46 -29.62
CA SER A 325 -20.38 -23.50 -29.51
C SER A 325 -19.66 -22.60 -30.54
N LEU A 326 -20.34 -22.18 -31.62
CA LEU A 326 -19.74 -21.33 -32.69
C LEU A 326 -20.11 -19.84 -32.57
N LYS A 327 -20.85 -19.43 -31.53
CA LYS A 327 -21.36 -18.05 -31.36
C LYS A 327 -20.45 -17.10 -30.55
N SER A 328 -19.23 -17.51 -30.20
CA SER A 328 -18.35 -16.71 -29.31
C SER A 328 -17.65 -15.50 -29.97
N SER A 329 -17.98 -15.10 -31.21
CA SER A 329 -17.15 -14.16 -31.98
C SER A 329 -17.65 -12.71 -32.05
N ASN A 330 -18.80 -12.38 -31.45
CA ASN A 330 -19.42 -11.05 -31.61
C ASN A 330 -19.28 -10.14 -30.37
N VAL A 331 -18.28 -10.39 -29.52
CA VAL A 331 -17.99 -9.51 -28.37
C VAL A 331 -17.24 -8.28 -28.87
N VAL A 332 -17.80 -7.11 -28.63
CA VAL A 332 -17.12 -5.84 -28.93
C VAL A 332 -16.49 -5.33 -27.65
N SER A 333 -15.16 -5.36 -27.57
CA SER A 333 -14.42 -4.83 -26.41
C SER A 333 -13.85 -3.44 -26.73
N LEU A 334 -13.97 -2.52 -25.77
CA LEU A 334 -13.22 -1.27 -25.81
C LEU A 334 -11.75 -1.52 -25.45
N PRO A 335 -10.83 -0.63 -25.88
CA PRO A 335 -9.48 -0.60 -25.34
C PRO A 335 -9.51 -0.51 -23.81
N ASP A 336 -8.59 -1.23 -23.15
CA ASP A 336 -8.46 -1.18 -21.69
C ASP A 336 -8.23 0.28 -21.23
N ILE A 337 -9.04 0.72 -20.27
CA ILE A 337 -9.02 2.10 -19.77
C ILE A 337 -8.17 2.15 -18.50
N PRO A 338 -7.10 2.97 -18.43
CA PRO A 338 -6.30 3.07 -17.22
C PRO A 338 -7.10 3.75 -16.11
N ILE A 339 -7.10 3.14 -14.93
CA ILE A 339 -7.72 3.69 -13.73
C ILE A 339 -6.64 3.90 -12.66
N GLN A 340 -6.68 5.04 -11.98
CA GLN A 340 -5.84 5.33 -10.83
C GLN A 340 -6.67 5.22 -9.55
N ILE A 341 -6.21 4.38 -8.62
CA ILE A 341 -6.77 4.31 -7.27
C ILE A 341 -5.88 5.15 -6.34
N GLY A 342 -6.38 6.31 -5.95
CA GLY A 342 -5.69 7.21 -5.03
C GLY A 342 -5.93 6.87 -3.57
N THR A 343 -5.22 7.58 -2.69
CA THR A 343 -5.32 7.42 -1.23
C THR A 343 -5.74 8.70 -0.54
N LEU A 344 -5.48 9.85 -1.17
CA LEU A 344 -5.97 11.13 -0.70
C LEU A 344 -7.41 11.34 -1.18
N ALA A 345 -8.23 11.91 -0.31
CA ALA A 345 -9.57 12.35 -0.68
C ALA A 345 -9.50 13.37 -1.83
N TYR A 346 -10.61 13.50 -2.54
CA TYR A 346 -10.74 14.43 -3.66
C TYR A 346 -10.38 15.86 -3.27
N GLY A 347 -9.60 16.52 -4.12
CA GLY A 347 -9.11 17.89 -3.89
C GLY A 347 -7.84 17.97 -3.04
N LEU A 348 -7.58 16.98 -2.17
CA LEU A 348 -6.37 16.99 -1.35
C LEU A 348 -5.12 16.77 -2.19
N ARG A 349 -4.07 17.54 -1.89
CA ARG A 349 -2.76 17.42 -2.52
C ARG A 349 -1.73 16.93 -1.51
N PRO A 350 -0.79 16.07 -1.93
CA PRO A 350 0.41 15.87 -1.13
C PRO A 350 1.20 17.19 -1.03
N SER A 351 2.06 17.31 -0.02
CA SER A 351 3.05 18.39 0.04
C SER A 351 3.92 18.39 -1.23
N ASP A 352 4.28 19.57 -1.72
CA ASP A 352 5.19 19.73 -2.87
C ASP A 352 6.61 19.21 -2.55
N GLU A 353 6.95 19.09 -1.27
CA GLU A 353 8.22 18.52 -0.81
C GLU A 353 8.24 16.98 -0.83
N LEU A 354 7.12 16.34 -1.20
CA LEU A 354 6.98 14.90 -1.14
C LEU A 354 7.77 14.20 -2.26
N GLN A 355 8.86 13.54 -1.89
CA GLN A 355 9.70 12.78 -2.81
C GLN A 355 9.39 11.29 -2.78
N VAL A 356 9.74 10.53 -3.81
CA VAL A 356 9.57 9.07 -3.84
C VAL A 356 10.85 8.36 -3.44
N TYR A 357 10.77 7.25 -2.71
CA TYR A 357 11.96 6.57 -2.17
C TYR A 357 12.97 6.09 -3.24
N THR A 358 12.52 5.92 -4.48
CA THR A 358 13.37 5.55 -5.63
C THR A 358 14.34 6.63 -6.06
N GLU A 359 14.10 7.90 -5.70
CA GLU A 359 15.01 9.03 -5.95
C GLU A 359 16.21 9.04 -5.00
N PHE A 360 16.27 8.10 -4.05
CA PHE A 360 17.32 8.02 -3.05
C PHE A 360 18.11 6.73 -3.13
N LYS A 361 19.36 6.79 -2.68
CA LYS A 361 20.22 5.63 -2.45
C LYS A 361 19.90 5.02 -1.09
N THR A 362 19.60 3.72 -1.05
CA THR A 362 19.38 3.04 0.22
C THR A 362 20.70 2.79 0.94
N MET A 363 20.68 2.76 2.27
CA MET A 363 21.88 2.50 3.10
C MET A 363 22.58 1.19 2.71
N PHE A 364 21.80 0.20 2.25
CA PHE A 364 22.29 -1.12 1.84
C PHE A 364 22.88 -1.17 0.42
N GLN A 365 22.62 -0.16 -0.42
CA GLN A 365 23.25 -0.01 -1.73
C GLN A 365 24.66 0.59 -1.60
N ARG A 366 24.86 1.52 -0.65
CA ARG A 366 26.16 2.15 -0.39
C ARG A 366 27.25 1.15 -0.04
N GLN A 367 26.91 0.14 0.77
CA GLN A 367 27.88 -0.86 1.19
C GLN A 367 28.40 -1.70 0.00
N LYS A 368 27.55 -1.94 -1.00
CA LYS A 368 27.91 -2.73 -2.19
C LYS A 368 28.74 -1.98 -3.21
N GLN A 369 28.55 -0.66 -3.34
CA GLN A 369 29.31 0.13 -4.31
C GLN A 369 30.76 0.37 -3.86
N ARG A 370 31.05 0.41 -2.54
CA ARG A 370 32.44 0.45 -2.05
C ARG A 370 33.27 -0.77 -2.45
N ASP A 371 32.62 -1.90 -2.72
CA ASP A 371 33.32 -3.12 -3.13
C ASP A 371 33.63 -3.15 -4.66
N ASN A 372 33.06 -2.23 -5.44
CA ASN A 372 33.11 -2.22 -6.92
C ASN A 372 33.67 -0.90 -7.50
N GLU A 373 34.59 -0.21 -6.81
CA GLU A 373 35.07 1.17 -7.06
C GLU A 373 35.76 1.48 -8.42
N GLU A 374 35.63 0.65 -9.46
CA GLU A 374 36.26 0.90 -10.75
C GLU A 374 35.24 1.24 -11.84
N ASN A 375 35.04 2.56 -12.05
CA ASN A 375 34.72 3.20 -13.35
C ASN A 375 33.26 3.47 -13.80
N GLU A 376 32.33 3.95 -12.98
CA GLU A 376 31.11 4.58 -13.54
C GLU A 376 30.75 5.90 -12.81
N GLU A 377 30.72 7.00 -13.58
CA GLU A 377 30.19 8.33 -13.20
C GLU A 377 28.65 8.27 -13.05
N GLU A 378 28.13 7.40 -12.18
CA GLU A 378 26.70 7.40 -11.85
C GLU A 378 26.36 8.64 -11.02
N GLU A 379 25.30 9.36 -11.43
CA GLU A 379 24.68 10.43 -10.65
C GLU A 379 24.48 9.98 -9.19
N GLU A 380 25.22 10.59 -8.26
CA GLU A 380 25.16 10.22 -6.86
C GLU A 380 23.80 10.61 -6.26
N LEU A 381 22.85 9.68 -6.28
CA LEU A 381 21.57 9.87 -5.60
C LEU A 381 21.78 10.16 -4.09
N PRO A 382 21.01 11.09 -3.51
CA PRO A 382 21.11 11.42 -2.10
C PRO A 382 20.78 10.22 -1.19
N PRO A 383 21.26 10.18 0.08
CA PRO A 383 20.87 9.15 1.04
C PRO A 383 19.37 9.20 1.30
N LEU A 384 18.73 8.02 1.37
CA LEU A 384 17.34 7.92 1.78
C LEU A 384 17.15 8.45 3.21
N PRO A 385 16.29 9.48 3.42
CA PRO A 385 15.91 9.93 4.75
C PRO A 385 15.29 8.79 5.54
N VAL A 386 15.75 8.59 6.78
CA VAL A 386 15.25 7.53 7.66
C VAL A 386 14.37 8.12 8.76
N PRO A 387 13.42 7.32 9.30
CA PRO A 387 12.65 7.74 10.47
C PRO A 387 13.55 8.11 11.65
N LYS A 388 13.17 9.16 12.37
CA LYS A 388 13.94 9.68 13.50
C LYS A 388 13.20 9.44 14.80
N TYR A 389 13.90 8.94 15.81
CA TYR A 389 13.36 8.91 17.16
C TYR A 389 13.58 10.27 17.83
N VAL A 390 12.51 10.85 18.36
CA VAL A 390 12.53 12.17 19.00
C VAL A 390 12.12 12.07 20.47
N SER A 391 12.59 13.00 21.31
CA SER A 391 12.19 13.11 22.72
C SER A 391 10.87 13.86 22.89
N SER A 392 10.64 14.87 22.06
CA SER A 392 9.41 15.66 21.98
C SER A 392 9.01 15.83 20.51
N VAL A 393 7.70 15.95 20.25
CA VAL A 393 7.19 16.25 18.91
C VAL A 393 7.44 17.72 18.63
N GLU A 394 8.48 18.03 17.87
CA GLU A 394 8.65 19.34 17.26
C GLU A 394 7.76 19.39 16.00
N TYR A 395 6.54 19.92 16.11
CA TYR A 395 5.70 20.21 14.92
C TYR A 395 6.38 21.32 14.11
N LYS A 396 7.31 20.95 13.23
CA LYS A 396 7.86 21.85 12.21
C LYS A 396 7.12 21.74 10.87
N ASP A 397 6.39 20.64 10.66
CA ASP A 397 5.68 20.35 9.42
C ASP A 397 4.19 20.15 9.74
N ALA A 398 3.42 21.23 9.68
CA ALA A 398 1.99 21.22 9.92
C ALA A 398 1.24 20.39 8.86
N LEU A 399 0.00 20.00 9.17
CA LEU A 399 -0.96 19.47 8.18
C LEU A 399 -0.97 20.39 6.94
N PRO A 400 -1.21 19.86 5.73
CA PRO A 400 -1.35 20.69 4.54
C PRO A 400 -2.34 21.84 4.81
N VAL A 401 -1.93 23.06 4.46
CA VAL A 401 -2.75 24.25 4.62
C VAL A 401 -3.97 24.10 3.71
N TYR A 402 -5.15 24.08 4.30
CA TYR A 402 -6.39 24.14 3.53
C TYR A 402 -6.51 25.54 2.94
N GLU A 403 -6.70 25.62 1.62
CA GLU A 403 -7.03 26.89 0.98
C GLU A 403 -8.54 26.96 0.80
N ASP A 404 -9.16 27.97 1.44
CA ASP A 404 -10.63 28.10 1.56
C ASP A 404 -11.39 28.07 0.22
N TYR A 405 -10.74 28.47 -0.88
CA TYR A 405 -11.34 28.52 -2.21
C TYR A 405 -11.42 27.15 -2.90
N GLU A 406 -10.77 26.11 -2.36
CA GLU A 406 -10.76 24.75 -2.92
C GLU A 406 -11.78 23.81 -2.23
N LEU A 407 -12.42 24.26 -1.14
CA LEU A 407 -13.48 23.51 -0.48
C LEU A 407 -14.81 23.70 -1.23
N PRO A 408 -15.65 22.65 -1.36
CA PRO A 408 -17.01 22.84 -1.84
C PRO A 408 -17.74 23.82 -0.91
N PRO A 409 -18.58 24.72 -1.44
CA PRO A 409 -19.35 25.63 -0.60
C PRO A 409 -20.30 24.79 0.26
N TYR A 410 -20.03 24.73 1.56
CA TYR A 410 -20.96 24.16 2.53
C TYR A 410 -22.14 25.14 2.65
N GLN A 411 -23.32 24.74 2.18
CA GLN A 411 -24.54 25.45 2.53
C GLN A 411 -24.88 25.12 3.98
N GLU A 412 -25.02 26.13 4.82
CA GLU A 412 -25.60 25.98 6.15
C GLU A 412 -27.03 25.45 5.96
N VAL A 413 -27.26 24.19 6.35
CA VAL A 413 -28.60 23.62 6.42
C VAL A 413 -29.25 24.24 7.66
N PHE A 414 -30.03 25.31 7.48
CA PHE A 414 -30.91 25.88 8.49
C PHE A 414 -32.32 25.31 8.40
#